data_AF-A0A086MQD4-F1
#
_entry.id   AF-A0A086MQD4-F1
#
_cell.length_a   1.000
_cell.length_b   1.000
_cell.length_c   1.000
_cell.angle_alpha   90.00
_cell.angle_beta   90.00
_cell.angle_gamma   90.00
#
_symmetry.space_group_name_H-M   'P 1'
#
loop_
_entity.id
_entity.type
_entity.pdbx_description
1 polymer ?
#
loop_
_entity_poly.entity_id
_entity_poly.type
_entity_poly.pdbx_seq_one_letter_code
_entity_poly.pdbx_strand_id
1 'polypeptide(L)'
;MSERIGRLCDELRIKLHGMDRRLEALKANGAATFDQSQDALESQLDRVEQRIYDNRVTVEAANIRIKTWHQDMARGKKIGSATGRDLWTERHQAHLLEARADDAEEYAVAVFELAAAAADEAALAVLQAILARNDADAAALPEVELQNP
;
A
#
# COMPACT_ATOMS: atom_id res chain seq x y z
N MET A 1 11.49 12.73 -22.62
CA MET A 1 10.52 11.88 -21.90
C MET A 1 9.13 12.38 -22.29
N SER A 2 8.17 11.51 -22.63
CA SER A 2 6.82 11.99 -22.99
C SER A 2 6.16 12.62 -21.77
N GLU A 3 5.27 13.57 -21.98
CA GLU A 3 4.56 14.26 -20.89
C GLU A 3 3.74 13.30 -20.03
N ARG A 4 3.17 12.24 -20.64
CA ARG A 4 2.43 11.17 -19.94
C ARG A 4 3.33 10.39 -18.97
N ILE A 5 4.51 9.94 -19.45
CA ILE A 5 5.49 9.24 -18.61
C ILE A 5 5.99 10.14 -17.48
N GLY A 6 6.18 11.44 -17.74
CA GLY A 6 6.54 12.42 -16.71
C GLY A 6 5.51 12.46 -15.57
N ARG A 7 4.22 12.59 -15.90
CA ARG A 7 3.12 12.59 -14.92
C ARG A 7 3.04 11.29 -14.14
N LEU A 8 3.16 10.14 -14.81
CA LEU A 8 3.18 8.84 -14.14
C LEU A 8 4.34 8.78 -13.14
N CYS A 9 5.55 9.15 -13.54
CA CYS A 9 6.71 9.15 -12.64
C CYS A 9 6.50 10.07 -11.43
N ASP A 10 5.87 11.22 -11.61
CA ASP A 10 5.55 12.14 -10.51
C ASP A 10 4.53 11.53 -9.55
N GLU A 11 3.47 10.89 -10.07
CA GLU A 11 2.48 10.19 -9.25
C GLU A 11 3.10 9.02 -8.47
N LEU A 12 3.89 8.18 -9.14
CA LEU A 12 4.59 7.07 -8.52
C LEU A 12 5.56 7.55 -7.44
N ARG A 13 6.25 8.68 -7.67
CA ARG A 13 7.13 9.30 -6.66
C ARG A 13 6.35 9.76 -5.43
N ILE A 14 5.18 10.36 -5.61
CA ILE A 14 4.31 10.77 -4.49
C ILE A 14 3.88 9.54 -3.69
N LYS A 15 3.44 8.47 -4.36
CA LYS A 15 3.03 7.22 -3.69
C LYS A 15 4.19 6.58 -2.95
N LEU A 16 5.38 6.53 -3.57
CA LEU A 16 6.60 6.00 -2.95
C LEU A 16 6.97 6.79 -1.69
N HIS A 17 6.99 8.12 -1.74
CA HIS A 17 7.22 8.94 -0.55
C HIS A 17 6.15 8.77 0.53
N GLY A 18 4.92 8.46 0.13
CA GLY A 18 3.88 8.04 1.07
C GLY A 18 4.26 6.73 1.76
N MET A 19 4.72 5.73 1.00
CA MET A 19 5.16 4.43 1.53
C MET A 19 6.39 4.57 2.43
N ASP A 20 7.41 5.31 2.02
CA ASP A 20 8.61 5.54 2.83
C ASP A 20 8.25 6.14 4.19
N ARG A 21 7.35 7.12 4.23
CA ARG A 21 6.88 7.69 5.50
C ARG A 21 6.16 6.67 6.39
N ARG A 22 5.41 5.74 5.81
CA ARG A 22 4.75 4.65 6.56
C ARG A 22 5.78 3.66 7.11
N LEU A 23 6.78 3.30 6.30
CA LEU A 23 7.85 2.38 6.71
C LEU A 23 8.75 3.00 7.78
N GLU A 24 9.06 4.30 7.68
CA GLU A 24 9.80 5.00 8.73
C GLU A 24 9.00 5.13 10.02
N ALA A 25 7.68 5.38 9.94
CA ALA A 25 6.81 5.33 11.11
C ALA A 25 6.82 3.93 11.74
N LEU A 26 6.70 2.88 10.93
CA LEU A 26 6.77 1.49 11.39
C LEU A 26 8.10 1.16 12.09
N LYS A 27 9.22 1.62 11.51
CA LYS A 27 10.55 1.45 12.09
C LYS A 27 10.70 2.21 13.41
N ALA A 28 10.20 3.45 13.48
CA ALA A 28 10.20 4.23 14.71
C ALA A 28 9.42 3.49 15.82
N ASN A 29 8.30 2.87 15.49
CA ASN A 29 7.49 2.10 16.44
C ASN A 29 8.24 0.87 16.96
N GLY A 30 8.88 0.11 16.06
CA GLY A 30 9.70 -1.04 16.45
C GLY A 30 10.93 -0.68 17.29
N ALA A 31 11.50 0.52 17.10
CA ALA A 31 12.63 1.02 17.89
C ALA A 31 12.21 1.64 19.23
N ALA A 32 10.96 2.10 19.35
CA ALA A 32 10.46 2.83 20.51
C ALA A 32 9.90 1.94 21.63
N THR A 33 10.16 0.62 21.59
CA THR A 33 9.72 -0.35 22.61
C THR A 33 10.46 -0.17 23.94
N PHE A 34 10.11 0.91 24.66
CA PHE A 34 10.07 1.12 26.12
C PHE A 34 9.81 2.62 26.44
N ASP A 35 10.18 3.51 25.51
CA ASP A 35 10.21 4.96 25.74
C ASP A 35 8.93 5.69 25.29
N GLN A 36 8.10 5.09 24.44
CA GLN A 36 6.82 5.70 24.04
C GLN A 36 5.72 5.43 25.08
N SER A 37 5.00 6.49 25.46
CA SER A 37 3.82 6.37 26.31
C SER A 37 2.70 5.59 25.62
N GLN A 38 1.91 4.88 26.40
CA GLN A 38 0.75 4.12 25.92
C GLN A 38 -0.22 5.02 25.12
N ASP A 39 -0.55 6.20 25.62
CA ASP A 39 -1.41 7.18 24.93
C ASP A 39 -0.88 7.57 23.53
N ALA A 40 0.44 7.64 23.36
CA ALA A 40 1.06 7.99 22.09
C ALA A 40 0.95 6.84 21.08
N LEU A 41 1.08 5.59 21.54
CA LEU A 41 0.89 4.39 20.73
C LEU A 41 -0.58 4.24 20.31
N GLU A 42 -1.52 4.43 21.22
CA GLU A 42 -2.96 4.41 20.95
C GLU A 42 -3.36 5.51 19.95
N SER A 43 -2.90 6.74 20.18
CA SER A 43 -3.15 7.85 19.24
C SER A 43 -2.60 7.59 17.84
N GLN A 44 -1.50 6.84 17.73
CA GLN A 44 -0.96 6.44 16.43
C GLN A 44 -1.76 5.31 15.80
N LEU A 45 -2.19 4.32 16.60
CA LEU A 45 -3.06 3.23 16.17
C LEU A 45 -4.32 3.80 15.51
N ASP A 46 -5.01 4.73 16.20
CA ASP A 46 -6.21 5.39 15.69
C ASP A 46 -5.97 6.08 14.33
N ARG A 47 -4.83 6.75 14.17
CA ARG A 47 -4.47 7.41 12.90
C ARG A 47 -4.22 6.42 11.78
N VAL A 48 -3.64 5.24 12.08
CA VAL A 48 -3.45 4.18 11.09
C VAL A 48 -4.78 3.54 10.73
N GLU A 49 -5.62 3.22 11.72
CA GLU A 49 -6.96 2.66 11.52
C GLU A 49 -7.84 3.58 10.66
N GLN A 50 -7.87 4.88 10.98
CA GLN A 50 -8.62 5.86 10.21
C GLN A 50 -8.11 5.91 8.76
N ARG A 51 -6.80 5.87 8.54
CA ARG A 51 -6.22 5.90 7.20
C ARG A 51 -6.55 4.64 6.39
N ILE A 52 -6.54 3.47 7.02
CA ILE A 52 -6.97 2.21 6.39
C ILE A 52 -8.44 2.32 5.99
N TYR A 53 -9.28 2.82 6.90
CA TYR A 53 -10.70 3.02 6.66
C TYR A 53 -10.94 3.97 5.48
N ASP A 54 -10.31 5.14 5.47
CA ASP A 54 -10.45 6.16 4.43
C ASP A 54 -10.01 5.64 3.06
N ASN A 55 -8.96 4.81 3.02
CA ASN A 55 -8.41 4.29 1.77
C ASN A 55 -9.10 3.03 1.26
N ARG A 56 -10.03 2.43 2.01
CA ARG A 56 -10.62 1.12 1.68
C ARG A 56 -11.24 1.07 0.28
N VAL A 57 -11.95 2.13 -0.13
CA VAL A 57 -12.57 2.21 -1.46
C VAL A 57 -11.52 2.24 -2.57
N THR A 58 -10.45 3.01 -2.36
CA THR A 58 -9.32 3.10 -3.30
C THR A 58 -8.63 1.75 -3.45
N VAL A 59 -8.38 1.05 -2.34
CA VAL A 59 -7.75 -0.28 -2.34
C VAL A 59 -8.62 -1.32 -3.04
N GLU A 60 -9.93 -1.30 -2.83
CA GLU A 60 -10.84 -2.20 -3.53
C GLU A 60 -10.82 -1.95 -5.05
N ALA A 61 -10.87 -0.67 -5.47
CA ALA A 61 -10.75 -0.30 -6.87
C ALA A 61 -9.40 -0.74 -7.46
N ALA A 62 -8.30 -0.55 -6.75
CA ALA A 62 -6.98 -1.01 -7.15
C ALA A 62 -6.92 -2.54 -7.32
N ASN A 63 -7.49 -3.29 -6.38
CA ASN A 63 -7.59 -4.75 -6.45
C ASN A 63 -8.38 -5.21 -7.67
N ILE A 64 -9.48 -4.52 -8.01
CA ILE A 64 -10.25 -4.81 -9.23
C ILE A 64 -9.39 -4.57 -10.47
N ARG A 65 -8.69 -3.43 -10.57
CA ARG A 65 -7.81 -3.11 -11.71
C ARG A 65 -6.71 -4.15 -11.87
N ILE A 66 -6.05 -4.55 -10.79
CA ILE A 66 -5.01 -5.59 -10.78
C ILE A 66 -5.58 -6.94 -11.27
N LYS A 67 -6.75 -7.34 -10.77
CA LYS A 67 -7.42 -8.58 -11.22
C LYS A 67 -7.76 -8.52 -12.70
N THR A 68 -8.32 -7.40 -13.17
CA THR A 68 -8.64 -7.19 -14.59
C THR A 68 -7.39 -7.28 -15.46
N TRP A 69 -6.30 -6.61 -15.08
CA TRP A 69 -5.03 -6.70 -15.78
C TRP A 69 -4.52 -8.14 -15.90
N HIS A 70 -4.54 -8.90 -14.80
CA HIS A 70 -4.12 -10.30 -14.82
C HIS A 70 -5.04 -11.18 -15.69
N GLN A 71 -6.34 -10.94 -15.67
CA GLN A 71 -7.30 -11.65 -16.53
C GLN A 71 -7.07 -11.33 -18.01
N ASP A 72 -6.85 -10.07 -18.36
CA ASP A 72 -6.57 -9.63 -19.72
C ASP A 72 -5.26 -10.25 -20.25
N MET A 73 -4.20 -10.23 -19.43
CA MET A 73 -2.93 -10.87 -19.76
C MET A 73 -3.07 -12.40 -19.91
N ALA A 74 -3.85 -13.05 -19.06
CA ALA A 74 -4.11 -14.49 -19.13
C ALA A 74 -4.94 -14.90 -20.35
N ARG A 75 -5.87 -14.04 -20.81
CA ARG A 75 -6.69 -14.22 -22.03
C ARG A 75 -5.89 -14.08 -23.32
N GLY A 76 -4.57 -13.89 -23.24
CA GLY A 76 -3.73 -13.78 -24.41
C GLY A 76 -3.81 -12.42 -25.09
N LYS A 77 -4.20 -11.36 -24.36
CA LYS A 77 -3.86 -9.96 -24.69
C LYS A 77 -2.33 -9.80 -24.54
N LYS A 78 -1.57 -10.65 -25.24
CA LYS A 78 -0.11 -10.74 -25.16
C LYS A 78 0.45 -9.48 -25.79
N ILE A 79 1.38 -8.89 -25.05
CA ILE A 79 2.44 -7.99 -25.49
C ILE A 79 2.88 -8.36 -26.92
N GLY A 80 2.30 -7.70 -27.93
CA GLY A 80 2.77 -7.75 -29.33
C GLY A 80 2.12 -8.74 -30.30
N SER A 81 1.08 -9.52 -29.97
CA SER A 81 0.52 -10.48 -30.93
C SER A 81 -0.57 -9.89 -31.82
N ALA A 82 -0.20 -8.97 -32.71
CA ALA A 82 -1.01 -8.57 -33.87
C ALA A 82 -1.05 -9.68 -34.94
N THR A 83 -1.20 -10.94 -34.54
CA THR A 83 -1.32 -12.08 -35.46
C THR A 83 -2.79 -12.45 -35.59
N GLY A 84 -3.53 -11.66 -36.35
CA GLY A 84 -4.92 -11.97 -36.62
C GLY A 84 -5.67 -10.91 -37.41
N ARG A 85 -5.39 -10.85 -38.72
CA ARG A 85 -6.14 -10.20 -39.81
C ARG A 85 -5.70 -8.78 -40.22
N ASP A 86 -4.62 -8.74 -41.02
CA ASP A 86 -4.49 -8.17 -42.37
C ASP A 86 -5.13 -6.84 -42.82
N LEU A 87 -5.85 -6.06 -42.03
CA LEU A 87 -6.41 -4.80 -42.54
C LEU A 87 -6.59 -3.72 -41.47
N TRP A 88 -5.53 -3.10 -40.95
CA TRP A 88 -5.72 -1.85 -40.19
C TRP A 88 -4.47 -0.96 -40.26
N THR A 89 -4.71 0.32 -40.56
CA THR A 89 -3.72 1.38 -40.82
C THR A 89 -2.77 1.64 -39.64
N GLU A 90 -1.64 2.32 -39.87
CA GLU A 90 -0.69 2.76 -38.82
C GLU A 90 -1.39 3.44 -37.63
N ARG A 91 -2.47 4.18 -37.89
CA ARG A 91 -3.32 4.83 -36.89
C ARG A 91 -4.00 3.85 -35.93
N HIS A 92 -4.38 2.65 -36.40
CA HIS A 92 -4.90 1.60 -35.53
C HIS A 92 -3.86 1.09 -34.56
N GLN A 93 -2.69 0.80 -35.10
CA GLN A 93 -1.61 0.21 -34.36
C GLN A 93 -1.13 1.18 -33.29
N ALA A 94 -1.05 2.48 -33.62
CA ALA A 94 -0.82 3.54 -32.65
C ALA A 94 -1.89 3.56 -31.54
N HIS A 95 -3.18 3.48 -31.87
CA HIS A 95 -4.26 3.46 -30.88
C HIS A 95 -4.20 2.23 -29.97
N LEU A 96 -3.90 1.05 -30.51
CA LEU A 96 -3.74 -0.17 -29.72
C LEU A 96 -2.53 -0.10 -28.77
N LEU A 97 -1.42 0.48 -29.25
CA LEU A 97 -0.24 0.70 -28.43
C LEU A 97 -0.50 1.72 -27.32
N GLU A 98 -1.25 2.78 -27.60
CA GLU A 98 -1.63 3.79 -26.62
C GLU A 98 -2.56 3.22 -25.54
N ALA A 99 -3.61 2.50 -25.94
CA ALA A 99 -4.51 1.85 -24.99
C ALA A 99 -3.77 0.83 -24.11
N ARG A 100 -2.80 0.12 -24.68
CA ARG A 100 -1.93 -0.78 -23.91
C ARG A 100 -1.02 -0.02 -22.94
N ALA A 101 -0.50 1.14 -23.33
CA ALA A 101 0.29 1.97 -22.44
C ALA A 101 -0.59 2.40 -21.26
N ASP A 102 -1.76 2.95 -21.53
CA ASP A 102 -2.73 3.38 -20.52
C ASP A 102 -3.10 2.24 -19.55
N ASP A 103 -3.42 1.05 -20.05
CA ASP A 103 -3.70 -0.13 -19.21
C ASP A 103 -2.51 -0.48 -18.28
N ALA A 104 -1.28 -0.36 -18.77
CA ALA A 104 -0.07 -0.67 -18.01
C ALA A 104 0.27 0.43 -16.99
N GLU A 105 0.05 1.69 -17.33
CA GLU A 105 0.19 2.83 -16.42
C GLU A 105 -0.81 2.74 -15.27
N GLU A 106 -2.08 2.44 -15.56
CA GLU A 106 -3.12 2.21 -14.55
C GLU A 106 -2.80 1.02 -13.64
N TYR A 107 -2.29 -0.08 -14.21
CA TYR A 107 -1.85 -1.23 -13.43
C TYR A 107 -0.73 -0.85 -12.46
N ALA A 108 0.28 -0.09 -12.91
CA ALA A 108 1.37 0.36 -12.05
C ALA A 108 0.84 1.20 -10.88
N VAL A 109 -0.04 2.15 -11.14
CA VAL A 109 -0.69 2.98 -10.10
C VAL A 109 -1.46 2.11 -9.10
N ALA A 110 -2.24 1.13 -9.58
CA ALA A 110 -3.01 0.24 -8.72
C ALA A 110 -2.13 -0.62 -7.79
N VAL A 111 -1.01 -1.13 -8.28
CA VAL A 111 -0.07 -1.91 -7.44
C VAL A 111 0.55 -1.03 -6.34
N PHE A 112 0.87 0.23 -6.64
CA PHE A 112 1.37 1.16 -5.62
C PHE A 112 0.30 1.49 -4.57
N GLU A 113 -0.97 1.61 -4.94
CA GLU A 113 -2.08 1.79 -3.99
C GLU A 113 -2.21 0.58 -3.06
N LEU A 114 -2.12 -0.63 -3.61
CA LEU A 114 -2.14 -1.85 -2.82
C LEU A 114 -0.93 -1.96 -1.89
N ALA A 115 0.27 -1.63 -2.37
CA ALA A 115 1.49 -1.67 -1.55
C ALA A 115 1.46 -0.63 -0.41
N ALA A 116 0.92 0.55 -0.67
CA ALA A 116 0.69 1.56 0.35
C ALA A 116 -0.28 1.09 1.44
N ALA A 117 -1.35 0.40 1.07
CA ALA A 117 -2.29 -0.19 2.01
C ALA A 117 -1.66 -1.31 2.83
N ALA A 118 -0.87 -2.18 2.20
CA ALA A 118 -0.15 -3.23 2.92
C ALA A 118 0.86 -2.67 3.94
N ALA A 119 1.49 -1.53 3.65
CA ALA A 119 2.35 -0.85 4.61
C ALA A 119 1.56 -0.26 5.79
N ASP A 120 0.35 0.25 5.54
CA ASP A 120 -0.55 0.72 6.61
C ASP A 120 -1.04 -0.45 7.49
N GLU A 121 -1.42 -1.58 6.90
CA GLU A 121 -1.79 -2.80 7.62
C GLU A 121 -0.63 -3.37 8.46
N ALA A 122 0.59 -3.37 7.91
CA ALA A 122 1.78 -3.78 8.65
C ALA A 122 2.04 -2.87 9.86
N ALA A 123 1.84 -1.55 9.70
CA ALA A 123 1.98 -0.61 10.80
C ALA A 123 0.93 -0.83 11.90
N LEU A 124 -0.32 -1.12 11.51
CA LEU A 124 -1.39 -1.47 12.44
C LEU A 124 -1.01 -2.72 13.26
N ALA A 125 -0.59 -3.79 12.58
CA ALA A 125 -0.26 -5.05 13.23
C ALA A 125 0.90 -4.92 14.23
N VAL A 126 1.93 -4.13 13.90
CA VAL A 126 3.05 -3.88 14.82
C VAL A 126 2.61 -3.06 16.04
N LEU A 127 1.82 -2.00 15.85
CA LEU A 127 1.30 -1.20 16.97
C LEU A 127 0.46 -2.06 17.93
N GLN A 128 -0.42 -2.90 17.39
CA GLN A 128 -1.22 -3.84 18.20
C GLN A 128 -0.33 -4.83 18.95
N ALA A 129 0.72 -5.36 18.31
CA ALA A 129 1.65 -6.27 18.95
C ALA A 129 2.45 -5.61 20.10
N ILE A 130 2.84 -4.35 19.94
CA ILE A 130 3.53 -3.58 20.99
C ILE A 130 2.59 -3.33 22.17
N LEU A 131 1.36 -2.86 21.92
CA LEU A 131 0.37 -2.64 22.98
C LEU A 131 0.08 -3.93 23.75
N ALA A 132 -0.15 -5.04 23.04
CA ALA A 132 -0.37 -6.34 23.67
C ALA A 132 0.82 -6.82 24.51
N ARG A 133 2.07 -6.49 24.12
CA ARG A 133 3.26 -6.77 24.93
C ARG A 133 3.28 -5.92 26.20
N ASN A 134 3.01 -4.63 26.09
CA ASN A 134 2.98 -3.72 27.23
C ASN A 134 1.91 -4.15 28.25
N ASP A 135 0.72 -4.53 27.79
CA ASP A 135 -0.36 -5.05 28.65
C ASP A 135 0.07 -6.32 29.40
N ALA A 136 0.75 -7.24 28.68
CA ALA A 136 1.26 -8.47 29.28
C ALA A 136 2.36 -8.19 30.32
N ASP A 137 3.26 -7.25 30.04
CA ASP A 137 4.35 -6.87 30.94
C ASP A 137 3.80 -6.15 32.18
N ALA A 138 2.79 -5.29 32.03
CA ALA A 138 2.10 -4.63 33.13
C ALA A 138 1.37 -5.63 34.04
N ALA A 139 0.72 -6.64 33.47
CA ALA A 139 0.06 -7.70 34.24
C ALA A 139 1.05 -8.65 34.94
N ALA A 140 2.28 -8.75 34.43
CA ALA A 140 3.34 -9.59 35.00
C ALA A 140 4.10 -8.93 36.16
N LEU A 141 3.96 -7.61 36.36
CA LEU A 141 4.54 -6.92 37.51
C LEU A 141 3.73 -7.28 38.78
N PRO A 142 4.31 -8.04 39.73
CA PRO A 142 3.58 -8.44 40.92
C PRO A 142 3.37 -7.23 41.84
N GLU A 143 2.19 -7.17 42.48
CA GLU A 143 1.90 -6.33 43.66
C GLU A 143 2.89 -6.66 44.79
N VAL A 144 4.12 -6.15 44.73
CA VAL A 144 5.11 -6.24 45.81
C VAL A 144 5.39 -4.83 46.30
N GLU A 145 4.35 -4.17 46.77
CA GLU A 145 4.45 -2.97 47.60
C GLU A 145 3.07 -2.76 48.20
N LEU A 146 2.80 -3.39 49.37
CA LEU A 146 1.86 -2.90 50.39
C LEU A 146 1.69 -3.84 51.60
N GLN A 147 2.61 -4.79 51.82
CA GLN A 147 2.73 -5.45 53.12
C GLN A 147 4.19 -5.45 53.57
N ASN A 148 4.56 -4.42 54.34
CA ASN A 148 5.32 -4.67 55.54
C ASN A 148 4.98 -3.62 56.63
N PRO A 149 5.01 -4.05 57.90
CA PRO A 149 4.08 -3.68 58.98
C PRO A 149 4.34 -2.34 59.67
#